data_AF-V9DQC6-F1
#
_entry.id   AF-V9DQC6-F1
#
_cell.length_a   1.000
_cell.length_b   1.000
_cell.length_c   1.000
_cell.angle_alpha   90.00
_cell.angle_beta   90.00
_cell.angle_gamma   90.00
#
_symmetry.space_group_name_H-M   'P 1'
#
loop_
_entity.id
_entity.type
_entity.pdbx_description
1 polymer ?
#
loop_
_entity_poly.entity_id
_entity_poly.type
_entity_poly.pdbx_seq_one_letter_code
_entity_poly.pdbx_strand_id
1 'polypeptide(L)'
;MFCFKRLSRTAGARAESQATATESTVVSRNVTAVEEHDVPVIKGPGSTPNPPHELSVLPITKQPGANIPAIKKCADKFSGQVVLVTGAAQGIGRVTAQMFASQGASLVLVDLDNDRLRRVAEELELQGRNVICRICNLAIETEVDAMITGVIRQVEKVDVLVHLAGIGPYKSIVDHSGVDYGRVMSVNMDSCFYLTRAVLPHMREAGYGRIINTASGAILHPESGLGVYAAAKSAVAGFTRSTAVEAGPGITANAVCPGLIYNESTWAKPGSRAVFEKALARQSVKRFGLPTDVAEMICFLAGPESEFITGQLFDISGGATFLH
;
A
#
# COMPACT_ATOMS: atom_id res chain seq x y z
N MET A 1 -9.30 26.09 -38.67
CA MET A 1 -9.80 27.34 -38.08
C MET A 1 -9.83 27.09 -36.57
N PHE A 2 -8.83 27.38 -35.73
CA PHE A 2 -7.86 28.47 -35.54
C PHE A 2 -6.41 27.92 -35.51
N CYS A 3 -5.47 28.33 -36.37
CA CYS A 3 -4.60 29.51 -36.35
C CYS A 3 -3.60 29.60 -35.16
N PHE A 4 -2.46 28.91 -35.31
CA PHE A 4 -1.20 29.21 -34.62
C PHE A 4 -0.54 30.41 -35.32
N LYS A 5 -0.22 31.48 -34.58
CA LYS A 5 0.70 32.54 -35.06
C LYS A 5 1.87 32.69 -34.09
N ARG A 6 3.05 32.39 -34.60
CA ARG A 6 4.37 32.84 -34.13
C ARG A 6 4.38 34.37 -34.02
N LEU A 7 5.02 34.88 -32.97
CA LEU A 7 5.72 36.16 -33.01
C LEU A 7 7.11 35.96 -32.42
N SER A 8 8.10 36.53 -33.11
CA SER A 8 9.53 36.47 -32.82
C SER A 8 10.11 37.88 -32.83
N ARG A 9 11.09 38.11 -31.94
CA ARG A 9 12.08 39.23 -31.89
C ARG A 9 11.52 40.57 -31.36
N THR A 10 12.19 41.37 -30.53
CA THR A 10 13.65 41.58 -30.30
C THR A 10 13.90 42.29 -28.96
N ALA A 11 15.16 42.30 -28.52
CA ALA A 11 15.73 42.83 -27.29
C ALA A 11 15.64 44.36 -27.08
N GLY A 12 15.80 44.81 -25.82
CA GLY A 12 16.32 46.15 -25.52
C GLY A 12 15.99 46.73 -24.14
N ALA A 13 17.06 47.01 -23.38
CA ALA A 13 17.22 48.06 -22.36
C ALA A 13 16.83 47.81 -20.88
N ARG A 14 17.89 47.88 -20.06
CA ARG A 14 17.96 48.12 -18.62
C ARG A 14 17.30 49.45 -18.24
N ALA A 15 16.67 49.49 -17.07
CA ALA A 15 16.66 50.68 -16.21
C ALA A 15 16.55 50.24 -14.75
N GLU A 16 17.54 50.65 -13.96
CA GLU A 16 17.57 50.62 -12.50
C GLU A 16 16.53 51.61 -11.95
N SER A 17 15.83 51.27 -10.87
CA SER A 17 15.54 52.26 -9.82
C SER A 17 15.13 51.61 -8.50
N GLN A 18 16.00 51.82 -7.51
CA GLN A 18 15.69 52.26 -6.15
C GLN A 18 14.88 51.33 -5.23
N ALA A 19 15.64 50.77 -4.28
CA ALA A 19 15.16 50.37 -2.98
C ALA A 19 14.63 51.59 -2.20
N THR A 20 13.43 51.44 -1.64
CA THR A 20 12.99 52.17 -0.45
C THR A 20 12.33 51.17 0.49
N ALA A 21 12.96 50.99 1.64
CA ALA A 21 12.38 50.33 2.79
C ALA A 21 11.39 51.27 3.45
N THR A 22 10.20 50.77 3.78
CA THR A 22 9.40 51.32 4.87
C THR A 22 8.59 50.21 5.54
N GLU A 23 8.65 50.30 6.85
CA GLU A 23 8.14 49.39 7.87
C GLU A 23 6.68 48.99 7.67
N SER A 24 6.38 47.70 7.92
CA SER A 24 5.03 47.30 8.30
C SER A 24 5.09 46.41 9.54
N THR A 25 4.41 46.93 10.55
CA THR A 25 4.36 46.54 11.94
C THR A 25 3.83 45.12 12.13
N VAL A 26 4.59 44.29 12.82
CA VAL A 26 4.15 42.99 13.34
C VAL A 26 3.12 43.23 14.43
N VAL A 27 1.85 42.93 14.16
CA VAL A 27 0.81 42.84 15.18
C VAL A 27 0.77 41.39 15.67
N SER A 28 1.37 41.16 16.84
CA SER A 28 1.19 39.94 17.62
C SER A 28 -0.25 39.89 18.14
N ARG A 29 -1.08 39.00 17.58
CA ARG A 29 -2.35 38.61 18.18
C ARG A 29 -2.17 37.31 18.94
N ASN A 30 -2.17 37.45 20.27
CA ASN A 30 -2.40 36.37 21.23
C ASN A 30 -3.74 35.70 20.91
N VAL A 31 -3.72 34.41 20.58
CA VAL A 31 -4.92 33.58 20.59
C VAL A 31 -4.96 32.86 21.93
N THR A 32 -5.82 33.38 22.80
CA THR A 32 -6.24 32.76 24.05
C THR A 32 -6.84 31.38 23.81
N ALA A 33 -6.49 30.44 24.70
CA ALA A 33 -6.99 29.08 24.75
C ALA A 33 -8.53 29.02 24.69
N VAL A 34 -9.05 28.12 23.86
CA VAL A 34 -10.47 27.76 23.86
C VAL A 34 -10.61 26.54 24.77
N GLU A 35 -11.45 26.67 25.79
CA GLU A 35 -11.75 25.65 26.79
C GLU A 35 -12.34 24.39 26.13
N GLU A 36 -11.81 23.22 26.53
CA GLU A 36 -12.33 21.90 26.17
C GLU A 36 -13.68 21.69 26.86
N HIS A 37 -14.74 21.45 26.07
CA HIS A 37 -16.00 20.94 26.61
C HIS A 37 -15.92 19.41 26.76
N ASP A 38 -16.04 18.96 28.02
CA ASP A 38 -16.09 17.56 28.44
C ASP A 38 -17.18 16.76 27.71
N VAL A 39 -16.76 15.72 26.97
CA VAL A 39 -17.65 14.65 26.48
C VAL A 39 -17.63 13.52 27.53
N PRO A 40 -18.79 13.07 28.05
CA PRO A 40 -18.82 12.11 29.13
C PRO A 40 -18.32 10.72 28.69
N VAL A 41 -17.26 10.26 29.35
CA VAL A 41 -16.72 8.90 29.22
C VAL A 41 -17.69 7.90 29.85
N ILE A 42 -18.36 7.09 29.03
CA ILE A 42 -19.16 5.95 29.50
C ILE A 42 -18.20 4.87 30.01
N LYS A 43 -18.09 4.72 31.34
CA LYS A 43 -17.31 3.65 31.99
C LYS A 43 -18.10 2.34 31.99
N GLY A 44 -17.70 1.39 31.14
CA GLY A 44 -18.08 -0.02 31.29
C GLY A 44 -17.39 -0.69 32.50
N PRO A 45 -17.93 -1.78 33.04
CA PRO A 45 -17.43 -2.36 34.29
C PRO A 45 -16.13 -3.14 34.08
N GLY A 46 -15.10 -2.73 34.83
CA GLY A 46 -13.96 -3.56 35.22
C GLY A 46 -13.05 -4.08 34.10
N SER A 47 -12.02 -3.31 33.74
CA SER A 47 -10.86 -3.85 33.03
C SER A 47 -9.58 -3.52 33.79
N THR A 48 -9.00 -4.52 34.44
CA THR A 48 -7.59 -4.51 34.83
C THR A 48 -6.71 -4.37 33.58
N PRO A 49 -5.58 -3.64 33.63
CA PRO A 49 -4.70 -3.50 32.48
C PRO A 49 -3.88 -4.79 32.31
N ASN A 50 -4.30 -5.67 31.39
CA ASN A 50 -3.43 -6.77 30.96
C ASN A 50 -2.30 -6.24 30.05
N PRO A 51 -1.06 -6.74 30.19
CA PRO A 51 0.07 -6.30 29.36
C PRO A 51 -0.05 -6.79 27.89
N PRO A 52 0.44 -6.03 26.90
CA PRO A 52 0.00 -6.15 25.50
C PRO A 52 0.81 -7.13 24.62
N HIS A 53 1.39 -8.20 25.19
CA HIS A 53 1.92 -9.29 24.34
C HIS A 53 0.82 -10.19 23.77
N GLU A 54 -0.42 -10.13 24.29
CA GLU A 54 -1.51 -10.99 23.82
C GLU A 54 -2.24 -10.46 22.57
N LEU A 55 -2.36 -9.14 22.40
CA LEU A 55 -3.11 -8.58 21.25
C LEU A 55 -2.40 -8.78 19.89
N SER A 56 -1.12 -9.13 19.92
CA SER A 56 -0.28 -9.30 18.72
C SER A 56 -0.44 -10.64 18.01
N VAL A 57 -1.17 -11.60 18.60
CA VAL A 57 -1.24 -12.99 18.12
C VAL A 57 -2.67 -13.54 18.07
N LEU A 58 -3.67 -12.73 18.45
CA LEU A 58 -5.05 -13.20 18.44
C LEU A 58 -5.54 -13.30 16.98
N PRO A 59 -6.00 -14.48 16.52
CA PRO A 59 -6.71 -14.59 15.26
C PRO A 59 -7.83 -13.55 15.22
N ILE A 60 -8.22 -13.08 14.03
CA ILE A 60 -9.25 -12.04 13.86
C ILE A 60 -10.51 -12.35 14.71
N THR A 61 -10.84 -13.62 14.89
CA THR A 61 -11.96 -14.13 15.69
C THR A 61 -11.86 -13.90 17.20
N LYS A 62 -10.70 -13.52 17.72
CA LYS A 62 -10.45 -13.32 19.16
C LYS A 62 -10.26 -11.86 19.56
N GLN A 63 -10.26 -10.91 18.62
CA GLN A 63 -10.27 -9.49 18.97
C GLN A 63 -11.67 -9.08 19.46
N PRO A 64 -11.80 -8.37 20.59
CA PRO A 64 -13.08 -7.84 21.06
C PRO A 64 -13.79 -7.05 19.96
N GLY A 65 -15.08 -7.30 19.75
CA GLY A 65 -15.91 -6.60 18.75
C GLY A 65 -15.78 -7.12 17.31
N ALA A 66 -14.97 -8.14 17.03
CA ALA A 66 -14.84 -8.68 15.67
C ALA A 66 -16.09 -9.43 15.19
N ASN A 67 -16.74 -10.22 16.06
CA ASN A 67 -17.98 -10.97 15.80
C ASN A 67 -18.02 -11.69 14.42
N ILE A 68 -16.88 -12.22 13.96
CA ILE A 68 -16.76 -12.80 12.63
C ILE A 68 -17.19 -14.28 12.65
N PRO A 69 -18.12 -14.72 11.79
CA PRO A 69 -18.43 -16.13 11.60
C PRO A 69 -17.21 -16.94 11.17
N ALA A 70 -17.25 -18.25 11.37
CA ALA A 70 -16.21 -19.14 10.83
C ALA A 70 -16.23 -19.08 9.29
N ILE A 71 -15.05 -18.87 8.68
CA ILE A 71 -14.87 -18.82 7.22
C ILE A 71 -14.25 -20.14 6.76
N LYS A 72 -14.86 -20.79 5.76
CA LYS A 72 -14.27 -21.94 5.08
C LYS A 72 -13.59 -21.48 3.79
N LYS A 73 -12.27 -21.62 3.71
CA LYS A 73 -11.50 -21.31 2.49
C LYS A 73 -11.53 -22.49 1.51
N CYS A 74 -11.55 -22.18 0.22
CA CYS A 74 -11.45 -23.19 -0.84
C CYS A 74 -9.97 -23.50 -1.09
N ALA A 75 -9.53 -24.72 -0.78
CA ALA A 75 -8.11 -25.08 -0.76
C ALA A 75 -7.42 -25.09 -2.14
N ASP A 76 -8.20 -25.00 -3.21
CA ASP A 76 -7.79 -25.10 -4.62
C ASP A 76 -8.21 -23.89 -5.46
N LYS A 77 -8.69 -22.80 -4.84
CA LYS A 77 -9.16 -21.58 -5.54
C LYS A 77 -8.17 -21.06 -6.58
N PHE A 78 -6.88 -21.15 -6.29
CA PHE A 78 -5.79 -20.67 -7.14
C PHE A 78 -4.93 -21.82 -7.69
N SER A 79 -5.46 -23.04 -7.70
CA SER A 79 -4.76 -24.19 -8.28
C SER A 79 -4.38 -23.92 -9.73
N GLY A 80 -3.13 -24.20 -10.09
CA GLY A 80 -2.60 -23.94 -11.42
C GLY A 80 -2.31 -22.47 -11.73
N GLN A 81 -2.50 -21.55 -10.78
CA GLN A 81 -2.13 -20.14 -10.94
C GLN A 81 -0.75 -19.82 -10.33
N VAL A 82 -0.03 -18.91 -10.98
CA VAL A 82 1.23 -18.34 -10.50
C VAL A 82 0.99 -16.94 -9.97
N VAL A 83 1.26 -16.74 -8.67
CA VAL A 83 1.06 -15.47 -7.97
C VAL A 83 2.41 -14.88 -7.58
N LEU A 84 2.72 -13.70 -8.12
CA LEU A 84 3.88 -12.91 -7.74
C LEU A 84 3.50 -11.91 -6.64
N VAL A 85 4.14 -12.03 -5.47
CA VAL A 85 3.91 -11.14 -4.32
C VAL A 85 5.19 -10.39 -3.99
N THR A 86 5.15 -9.06 -4.02
CA THR A 86 6.27 -8.23 -3.57
C THR A 86 6.13 -7.81 -2.11
N GLY A 87 7.24 -7.48 -1.44
CA GLY A 87 7.21 -7.19 0.00
C GLY A 87 6.83 -8.42 0.82
N ALA A 88 7.13 -9.61 0.31
CA ALA A 88 6.65 -10.89 0.81
C ALA A 88 7.33 -11.34 2.11
N ALA A 89 8.41 -10.70 2.53
CA ALA A 89 9.19 -11.12 3.69
C ALA A 89 8.50 -10.84 5.04
N GLN A 90 7.46 -9.99 5.08
CA GLN A 90 6.81 -9.60 6.34
C GLN A 90 5.39 -9.04 6.14
N GLY A 91 4.70 -8.78 7.26
CA GLY A 91 3.45 -8.02 7.29
C GLY A 91 2.39 -8.53 6.32
N ILE A 92 1.81 -7.61 5.53
CA ILE A 92 0.74 -7.92 4.56
C ILE A 92 1.24 -8.86 3.46
N GLY A 93 2.47 -8.67 2.96
CA GLY A 93 3.02 -9.53 1.90
C GLY A 93 3.16 -10.99 2.35
N ARG A 94 3.74 -11.22 3.54
CA ARG A 94 3.87 -12.57 4.12
C ARG A 94 2.52 -13.26 4.28
N VAL A 95 1.55 -12.56 4.88
CA VAL A 95 0.21 -13.12 5.12
C VAL A 95 -0.55 -13.36 3.81
N THR A 96 -0.37 -12.48 2.82
CA THR A 96 -0.94 -12.65 1.48
C THR A 96 -0.37 -13.87 0.79
N ALA A 97 0.95 -14.06 0.82
CA ALA A 97 1.61 -15.25 0.28
C ALA A 97 1.09 -16.54 0.93
N GLN A 98 1.04 -16.59 2.27
CA GLN A 98 0.47 -17.72 3.01
C GLN A 98 -0.99 -18.01 2.63
N MET A 99 -1.78 -16.96 2.41
CA MET A 99 -3.18 -17.10 2.02
C MET A 99 -3.35 -17.68 0.60
N PHE A 100 -2.56 -17.22 -0.38
CA PHE A 100 -2.57 -17.79 -1.73
C PHE A 100 -2.06 -19.24 -1.75
N ALA A 101 -0.98 -19.54 -1.03
CA ALA A 101 -0.46 -20.89 -0.88
C ALA A 101 -1.51 -21.84 -0.28
N SER A 102 -2.20 -21.43 0.78
CA SER A 102 -3.25 -22.24 1.42
C SER A 102 -4.42 -22.60 0.49
N GLN A 103 -4.55 -21.85 -0.62
CA GLN A 103 -5.59 -21.99 -1.63
C GLN A 103 -5.03 -22.53 -2.97
N GLY A 104 -3.82 -23.11 -2.96
CA GLY A 104 -3.29 -23.91 -4.07
C GLY A 104 -2.43 -23.16 -5.09
N ALA A 105 -2.13 -21.88 -4.87
CA ALA A 105 -1.27 -21.11 -5.77
C ALA A 105 0.20 -21.58 -5.74
N SER A 106 0.87 -21.49 -6.89
CA SER A 106 2.34 -21.44 -6.96
C SER A 106 2.81 -20.01 -6.74
N LEU A 107 3.85 -19.82 -5.93
CA LEU A 107 4.25 -18.48 -5.47
C LEU A 107 5.59 -18.04 -6.02
N VAL A 108 5.66 -16.78 -6.45
CA VAL A 108 6.90 -16.05 -6.67
C VAL A 108 6.98 -14.95 -5.61
N LEU A 109 7.85 -15.13 -4.62
CA LEU A 109 8.02 -14.20 -3.52
C LEU A 109 9.20 -13.26 -3.81
N VAL A 110 8.94 -11.97 -3.76
CA VAL A 110 9.93 -10.93 -4.07
C VAL A 110 10.11 -10.01 -2.88
N ASP A 111 11.36 -9.84 -2.44
CA ASP A 111 11.72 -8.89 -1.38
C ASP A 111 13.19 -8.48 -1.51
N LEU A 112 13.59 -7.46 -0.75
CA LEU A 112 15.00 -7.07 -0.62
C LEU A 112 15.68 -7.83 0.54
N ASP A 113 14.94 -8.20 1.58
CA ASP A 113 15.45 -8.94 2.74
C ASP A 113 15.48 -10.45 2.46
N ASN A 114 16.64 -10.96 2.06
CA ASN A 114 16.82 -12.37 1.72
C ASN A 114 16.51 -13.32 2.89
N ASP A 115 16.96 -12.98 4.09
CA ASP A 115 16.87 -13.91 5.23
C ASP A 115 15.43 -14.06 5.70
N ARG A 116 14.69 -12.95 5.78
CA ARG A 116 13.25 -13.02 6.10
C ARG A 116 12.46 -13.69 4.98
N LEU A 117 12.78 -13.40 3.71
CA LEU A 117 12.10 -14.02 2.57
C LEU A 117 12.29 -15.54 2.56
N ARG A 118 13.50 -16.01 2.87
CA ARG A 118 13.81 -17.44 2.95
C ARG A 118 13.05 -18.15 4.06
N ARG A 119 12.92 -17.54 5.24
CA ARG A 119 12.09 -18.10 6.33
C ARG A 119 10.63 -18.27 5.90
N VAL A 120 10.07 -17.28 5.21
CA VAL A 120 8.69 -17.38 4.69
C VAL A 120 8.58 -18.51 3.67
N ALA A 121 9.57 -18.67 2.79
CA ALA A 121 9.57 -19.76 1.82
C ALA A 121 9.68 -21.14 2.48
N GLU A 122 10.59 -21.31 3.44
CA GLU A 122 10.75 -22.55 4.21
C GLU A 122 9.45 -22.95 4.92
N GLU A 123 8.75 -22.00 5.57
CA GLU A 123 7.45 -22.24 6.19
C GLU A 123 6.41 -22.79 5.21
N LEU A 124 6.42 -22.29 3.96
CA LEU A 124 5.47 -22.66 2.91
C LEU A 124 5.86 -23.99 2.23
N GLU A 125 7.15 -24.21 2.01
CA GLU A 125 7.70 -25.46 1.48
C GLU A 125 7.45 -26.63 2.42
N LEU A 126 7.56 -26.43 3.74
CA LEU A 126 7.18 -27.42 4.76
C LEU A 126 5.69 -27.80 4.71
N GLN A 127 4.85 -26.94 4.13
CA GLN A 127 3.43 -27.20 3.87
C GLN A 127 3.18 -27.81 2.49
N GLY A 128 4.25 -28.22 1.77
CA GLY A 128 4.19 -28.82 0.44
C GLY A 128 3.88 -27.83 -0.68
N ARG A 129 4.17 -26.53 -0.49
CA ARG A 129 3.87 -25.49 -1.47
C ARG A 129 5.06 -25.21 -2.38
N ASN A 130 4.79 -24.89 -3.64
CA ASN A 130 5.80 -24.49 -4.62
C ASN A 130 6.08 -22.99 -4.47
N VAL A 131 7.33 -22.64 -4.12
CA VAL A 131 7.74 -21.27 -3.85
C VAL A 131 9.05 -20.96 -4.58
N ILE A 132 9.09 -19.80 -5.24
CA ILE A 132 10.27 -19.25 -5.88
C ILE A 132 10.61 -17.94 -5.19
N CYS A 133 11.79 -17.83 -4.61
CA CYS A 133 12.29 -16.55 -4.09
C CYS A 133 13.03 -15.76 -5.16
N ARG A 134 12.85 -14.44 -5.15
CA ARG A 134 13.64 -13.47 -5.91
C ARG A 134 14.05 -12.31 -5.02
N ILE A 135 15.35 -12.06 -4.94
CA ILE A 135 15.89 -10.85 -4.32
C ILE A 135 15.97 -9.78 -5.39
N CYS A 136 15.29 -8.66 -5.18
CA CYS A 136 15.21 -7.61 -6.19
C CYS A 136 14.99 -6.25 -5.54
N ASN A 137 15.83 -5.28 -5.89
CA ASN A 137 15.55 -3.89 -5.58
C ASN A 137 14.57 -3.31 -6.61
N LEU A 138 13.30 -3.27 -6.22
CA LEU A 138 12.22 -2.82 -7.11
C LEU A 138 12.29 -1.33 -7.49
N ALA A 139 13.17 -0.54 -6.87
CA ALA A 139 13.44 0.84 -7.29
C ALA A 139 14.37 0.92 -8.51
N ILE A 140 14.90 -0.20 -9.00
CA ILE A 140 15.83 -0.28 -10.13
C ILE A 140 15.17 -1.04 -11.28
N GLU A 141 14.85 -0.32 -12.35
CA GLU A 141 14.15 -0.85 -13.53
C GLU A 141 14.81 -2.10 -14.11
N THR A 142 16.14 -2.07 -14.29
CA THR A 142 16.89 -3.18 -14.89
C THR A 142 16.89 -4.44 -14.02
N GLU A 143 16.83 -4.30 -12.69
CA GLU A 143 16.67 -5.45 -11.79
C GLU A 143 15.27 -6.06 -11.89
N VAL A 144 14.22 -5.22 -12.02
CA VAL A 144 12.84 -5.68 -12.20
C VAL A 144 12.70 -6.45 -13.53
N ASP A 145 13.22 -5.89 -14.63
CA ASP A 145 13.17 -6.54 -15.94
C ASP A 145 13.91 -7.90 -15.94
N ALA A 146 15.10 -7.96 -15.32
CA ALA A 146 15.85 -9.20 -15.18
C ALA A 146 15.12 -10.23 -14.30
N MET A 147 14.51 -9.77 -13.19
CA MET A 147 13.74 -10.62 -12.29
C MET A 147 12.53 -11.23 -12.99
N ILE A 148 11.71 -10.42 -13.67
CA ILE A 148 10.53 -10.90 -14.40
C ILE A 148 10.93 -11.83 -15.54
N THR A 149 11.97 -11.49 -16.31
CA THR A 149 12.50 -12.39 -17.35
C THR A 149 12.89 -13.76 -16.78
N GLY A 150 13.59 -13.77 -15.64
CA GLY A 150 13.98 -15.01 -14.96
C GLY A 150 12.80 -15.77 -14.35
N VAL A 151 11.72 -15.09 -13.95
CA VAL A 151 10.48 -15.73 -13.49
C VAL A 151 9.76 -16.38 -14.68
N ILE A 152 9.50 -15.64 -15.75
CA ILE A 152 8.81 -16.16 -16.94
C ILE A 152 9.57 -17.33 -17.56
N ARG A 153 10.91 -17.32 -17.59
CA ARG A 153 11.70 -18.49 -18.03
C ARG A 153 11.51 -19.74 -17.18
N GLN A 154 11.19 -19.59 -15.89
CA GLN A 154 11.07 -20.70 -14.95
C GLN A 154 9.63 -21.23 -14.82
N VAL A 155 8.63 -20.35 -14.89
CA VAL A 155 7.21 -20.70 -14.64
C VAL A 155 6.27 -20.33 -15.78
N GLU A 156 6.79 -19.81 -16.90
CA GLU A 156 6.11 -19.50 -18.17
C GLU A 156 5.07 -18.38 -18.11
N LYS A 157 4.52 -18.07 -16.93
CA LYS A 157 3.46 -17.10 -16.75
C LYS A 157 3.47 -16.43 -15.37
N VAL A 158 2.74 -15.33 -15.27
CA VAL A 158 2.33 -14.70 -14.01
C VAL A 158 0.85 -14.35 -14.15
N ASP A 159 0.00 -15.08 -13.43
CA ASP A 159 -1.46 -14.91 -13.49
C ASP A 159 -1.91 -13.73 -12.59
N VAL A 160 -1.22 -13.56 -11.46
CA VAL A 160 -1.54 -12.52 -10.46
C VAL A 160 -0.28 -11.78 -10.06
N LEU A 161 -0.28 -10.45 -10.18
CA LEU A 161 0.73 -9.55 -9.64
C LEU A 161 0.14 -8.84 -8.41
N VAL A 162 0.76 -9.03 -7.25
CA VAL A 162 0.44 -8.32 -6.01
C VAL A 162 1.60 -7.41 -5.61
N HIS A 163 1.44 -6.11 -5.83
CA HIS A 163 2.45 -5.11 -5.47
C HIS A 163 2.18 -4.55 -4.07
N LEU A 164 2.89 -5.06 -3.06
CA LEU A 164 2.78 -4.66 -1.65
C LEU A 164 4.05 -3.98 -1.09
N ALA A 165 5.19 -4.12 -1.78
CA ALA A 165 6.42 -3.44 -1.40
C ALA A 165 6.24 -1.91 -1.36
N GLY A 166 6.78 -1.26 -0.33
CA GLY A 166 6.64 0.18 -0.15
C GLY A 166 7.37 0.69 1.08
N ILE A 167 7.62 1.99 1.11
CA ILE A 167 8.17 2.70 2.29
C ILE A 167 7.36 3.95 2.57
N GLY A 168 7.14 4.25 3.84
CA GLY A 168 6.44 5.44 4.30
C GLY A 168 7.16 6.03 5.51
N PRO A 169 8.27 6.77 5.33
CA PRO A 169 8.89 7.49 6.43
C PRO A 169 7.94 8.58 6.92
N TYR A 170 7.79 8.69 8.25
CA TYR A 170 7.05 9.79 8.86
C TYR A 170 7.99 10.99 8.99
N LYS A 171 7.85 11.97 8.09
CA LYS A 171 8.77 13.10 7.96
C LYS A 171 8.05 14.32 7.37
N SER A 172 8.29 15.50 7.95
CA SER A 172 7.69 16.75 7.45
C SER A 172 8.16 17.05 6.02
N ILE A 173 7.32 17.71 5.23
CA ILE A 173 7.63 18.06 3.84
C ILE A 173 8.91 18.90 3.76
N VAL A 174 9.09 19.86 4.68
CA VAL A 174 10.26 20.75 4.70
C VAL A 174 11.56 20.04 5.09
N ASP A 175 11.48 18.87 5.70
CA ASP A 175 12.65 18.10 6.14
C ASP A 175 13.10 17.07 5.09
N HIS A 176 12.27 16.80 4.07
CA HIS A 176 12.62 15.88 3.01
C HIS A 176 13.73 16.46 2.13
N SER A 177 14.86 15.76 2.05
CA SER A 177 15.84 16.03 1.01
C SER A 177 15.32 15.55 -0.35
N GLY A 178 15.90 16.06 -1.45
CA GLY A 178 15.59 15.54 -2.79
C GLY A 178 15.89 14.04 -2.93
N VAL A 179 16.90 13.54 -2.22
CA VAL A 179 17.24 12.11 -2.17
C VAL A 179 16.16 11.31 -1.44
N ASP A 180 15.67 11.79 -0.29
CA ASP A 180 14.58 11.12 0.44
C ASP A 180 13.31 11.07 -0.40
N TYR A 181 12.99 12.19 -1.06
CA TYR A 181 11.85 12.29 -1.98
C TYR A 181 11.96 11.27 -3.10
N GLY A 182 13.10 11.26 -3.81
CA GLY A 182 13.35 10.32 -4.91
C GLY A 182 13.22 8.88 -4.46
N ARG A 183 13.78 8.52 -3.29
CA ARG A 183 13.67 7.17 -2.74
C ARG A 183 12.22 6.75 -2.47
N VAL A 184 11.39 7.63 -1.90
CA VAL A 184 9.97 7.32 -1.64
C VAL A 184 9.22 7.12 -2.95
N MET A 185 9.44 7.97 -3.95
CA MET A 185 8.83 7.83 -5.27
C MET A 185 9.26 6.54 -5.96
N SER A 186 10.56 6.23 -5.99
CA SER A 186 11.05 5.06 -6.71
C SER A 186 10.63 3.73 -6.08
N VAL A 187 10.58 3.65 -4.76
CA VAL A 187 10.15 2.42 -4.08
C VAL A 187 8.63 2.20 -4.15
N ASN A 188 7.82 3.26 -4.14
CA ASN A 188 6.35 3.11 -4.07
C ASN A 188 5.63 3.25 -5.43
N MET A 189 6.10 4.15 -6.30
CA MET A 189 5.44 4.47 -7.56
C MET A 189 6.20 3.91 -8.76
N ASP A 190 7.51 4.17 -8.88
CA ASP A 190 8.27 3.69 -10.04
C ASP A 190 8.30 2.16 -10.08
N SER A 191 8.49 1.52 -8.92
CA SER A 191 8.39 0.06 -8.78
C SER A 191 7.05 -0.52 -9.26
N CYS A 192 5.94 0.14 -8.96
CA CYS A 192 4.60 -0.25 -9.40
C CYS A 192 4.49 -0.20 -10.93
N PHE A 193 5.05 0.86 -11.54
CA PHE A 193 5.14 1.00 -12.98
C PHE A 193 6.03 -0.06 -13.61
N TYR A 194 7.26 -0.26 -13.10
CA TYR A 194 8.21 -1.24 -13.65
C TYR A 194 7.65 -2.65 -13.62
N LEU A 195 7.06 -3.08 -12.49
CA LEU A 195 6.44 -4.39 -12.37
C LEU A 195 5.31 -4.57 -13.37
N THR A 196 4.38 -3.60 -13.43
CA THR A 196 3.23 -3.64 -14.35
C THR A 196 3.70 -3.69 -15.80
N ARG A 197 4.65 -2.83 -16.19
CA ARG A 197 5.24 -2.80 -17.53
C ARG A 197 5.86 -4.14 -17.91
N ALA A 198 6.55 -4.79 -16.98
CA ALA A 198 7.25 -6.05 -17.22
C ALA A 198 6.29 -7.26 -17.29
N VAL A 199 5.24 -7.33 -16.47
CA VAL A 199 4.32 -8.50 -16.48
C VAL A 199 3.20 -8.39 -17.52
N LEU A 200 2.75 -7.18 -17.84
CA LEU A 200 1.54 -6.98 -18.65
C LEU A 200 1.62 -7.60 -20.07
N PRO A 201 2.76 -7.55 -20.79
CA PRO A 201 2.88 -8.23 -22.08
C PRO A 201 2.59 -9.73 -21.99
N HIS A 202 3.07 -10.40 -20.94
CA HIS A 202 2.86 -11.83 -20.72
C HIS A 202 1.41 -12.15 -20.35
N MET A 203 0.78 -11.31 -19.53
CA MET A 203 -0.66 -11.44 -19.23
C MET A 203 -1.52 -11.26 -20.48
N ARG A 204 -1.15 -10.33 -21.37
CA ARG A 204 -1.85 -10.11 -22.66
C ARG A 204 -1.70 -11.31 -23.59
N GLU A 205 -0.51 -11.88 -23.68
CA GLU A 205 -0.26 -13.10 -24.46
C GLU A 205 -1.07 -14.29 -23.91
N ALA A 206 -1.15 -14.43 -22.58
CA ALA A 206 -1.96 -15.46 -21.93
C ALA A 206 -3.48 -15.20 -21.98
N GLY A 207 -3.92 -13.98 -22.28
CA GLY A 207 -5.33 -13.58 -22.25
C GLY A 207 -5.96 -13.52 -20.85
N TYR A 208 -5.13 -13.52 -19.80
CA TYR A 208 -5.57 -13.47 -18.40
C TYR A 208 -4.57 -12.74 -17.53
N GLY A 209 -5.08 -11.97 -16.57
CA GLY A 209 -4.24 -11.35 -15.55
C GLY A 209 -5.01 -10.66 -14.44
N ARG A 210 -4.41 -10.60 -13.26
CA ARG A 210 -4.90 -9.82 -12.12
C ARG A 210 -3.76 -8.98 -11.58
N ILE A 211 -3.90 -7.66 -11.64
CA ILE A 211 -2.93 -6.72 -11.08
C ILE A 211 -3.57 -6.06 -9.86
N ILE A 212 -2.97 -6.27 -8.70
CA ILE A 212 -3.40 -5.69 -7.43
C ILE A 212 -2.28 -4.82 -6.90
N ASN A 213 -2.46 -3.51 -7.06
CA ASN A 213 -1.54 -2.50 -6.54
C ASN A 213 -1.91 -2.13 -5.09
N THR A 214 -0.96 -1.54 -4.37
CA THR A 214 -1.21 -1.05 -3.01
C THR A 214 -1.07 0.46 -2.98
N ALA A 215 -2.21 1.16 -2.90
CA ALA A 215 -2.27 2.58 -2.58
C ALA A 215 -2.19 2.75 -1.05
N SER A 216 -3.03 3.60 -0.44
CA SER A 216 -3.03 3.82 1.00
C SER A 216 -4.28 4.56 1.43
N GLY A 217 -4.79 4.32 2.65
CA GLY A 217 -5.80 5.18 3.27
C GLY A 217 -5.33 6.64 3.44
N ALA A 218 -4.02 6.89 3.42
CA ALA A 218 -3.44 8.24 3.47
C ALA A 218 -3.80 9.12 2.25
N ILE A 219 -4.28 8.54 1.14
CA ILE A 219 -4.78 9.32 0.00
C ILE A 219 -6.16 9.93 0.28
N LEU A 220 -6.93 9.32 1.19
CA LEU A 220 -8.25 9.79 1.59
C LEU A 220 -8.16 10.74 2.79
N HIS A 221 -7.23 10.45 3.72
CA HIS A 221 -6.95 11.29 4.89
C HIS A 221 -5.46 11.65 4.92
N PRO A 222 -5.10 12.80 4.34
CA PRO A 222 -3.74 13.31 4.44
C PRO A 222 -3.35 13.49 5.91
N GLU A 223 -2.22 12.92 6.29
CA GLU A 223 -1.63 13.07 7.62
C GLU A 223 -0.34 13.88 7.52
N SER A 224 -0.17 14.83 8.44
CA SER A 224 1.08 15.58 8.55
C SER A 224 2.24 14.60 8.76
N GLY A 225 3.35 14.81 8.05
CA GLY A 225 4.47 13.88 8.06
C GLY A 225 4.39 12.73 7.05
N LEU A 226 3.28 12.57 6.31
CA LEU A 226 3.16 11.57 5.24
C LEU A 226 2.99 12.17 3.84
N GLY A 227 3.28 13.46 3.65
CA GLY A 227 3.00 14.18 2.39
C GLY A 227 3.60 13.52 1.13
N VAL A 228 4.90 13.20 1.15
CA VAL A 228 5.57 12.56 -0.01
C VAL A 228 5.05 11.13 -0.22
N TYR A 229 4.81 10.38 0.85
CA TYR A 229 4.23 9.04 0.78
C TYR A 229 2.81 9.08 0.18
N ALA A 230 1.96 10.01 0.63
CA ALA A 230 0.62 10.23 0.13
C ALA A 230 0.63 10.62 -1.35
N ALA A 231 1.57 11.47 -1.79
CA ALA A 231 1.76 11.79 -3.20
C ALA A 231 2.10 10.54 -4.03
N ALA A 232 3.07 9.72 -3.59
CA ALA A 232 3.44 8.49 -4.28
C ALA A 232 2.25 7.50 -4.36
N LYS A 233 1.52 7.30 -3.26
CA LYS A 233 0.35 6.40 -3.23
C LYS A 233 -0.86 6.94 -4.00
N SER A 234 -0.98 8.27 -4.15
CA SER A 234 -1.97 8.88 -5.03
C SER A 234 -1.63 8.68 -6.50
N ALA A 235 -0.34 8.73 -6.85
CA ALA A 235 0.13 8.38 -8.20
C ALA A 235 -0.18 6.91 -8.54
N VAL A 236 0.02 5.98 -7.61
CA VAL A 236 -0.38 4.57 -7.77
C VAL A 236 -1.88 4.43 -8.04
N ALA A 237 -2.72 5.21 -7.36
CA ALA A 237 -4.17 5.19 -7.57
C ALA A 237 -4.55 5.64 -9.00
N GLY A 238 -3.95 6.74 -9.49
CA GLY A 238 -4.12 7.19 -10.87
C GLY A 238 -3.61 6.16 -11.88
N PHE A 239 -2.41 5.63 -11.66
CA PHE A 239 -1.78 4.64 -12.52
C PHE A 239 -2.58 3.34 -12.62
N THR A 240 -3.17 2.88 -11.53
CA THR A 240 -4.04 1.70 -11.50
C THR A 240 -5.24 1.86 -12.44
N ARG A 241 -5.87 3.03 -12.45
CA ARG A 241 -7.00 3.32 -13.35
C ARG A 241 -6.57 3.35 -14.81
N SER A 242 -5.42 3.97 -15.11
CA SER A 242 -4.85 3.94 -16.46
C SER A 242 -4.52 2.51 -16.89
N THR A 243 -3.93 1.71 -16.00
CA THR A 243 -3.63 0.29 -16.29
C THR A 243 -4.90 -0.48 -16.58
N ALA A 244 -5.99 -0.25 -15.83
CA ALA A 244 -7.27 -0.91 -16.08
C ALA A 244 -7.85 -0.63 -17.48
N VAL A 245 -7.64 0.58 -18.00
CA VAL A 245 -8.06 0.98 -19.36
C VAL A 245 -7.17 0.33 -20.42
N GLU A 246 -5.86 0.23 -20.14
CA GLU A 246 -4.87 -0.25 -21.10
C GLU A 246 -4.66 -1.77 -21.08
N ALA A 247 -5.00 -2.48 -19.99
CA ALA A 247 -4.53 -3.83 -19.73
C ALA A 247 -4.85 -4.82 -20.85
N GLY A 248 -6.05 -4.74 -21.42
CA GLY A 248 -6.55 -5.63 -22.45
C GLY A 248 -7.60 -6.61 -21.94
N PRO A 249 -8.23 -7.39 -22.83
CA PRO A 249 -9.28 -8.34 -22.46
C PRO A 249 -8.78 -9.39 -21.45
N GLY A 250 -9.65 -9.77 -20.50
CA GLY A 250 -9.34 -10.81 -19.50
C GLY A 250 -8.43 -10.36 -18.34
N ILE A 251 -7.95 -9.10 -18.37
CA ILE A 251 -7.02 -8.56 -17.37
C ILE A 251 -7.70 -7.44 -16.57
N THR A 252 -7.62 -7.52 -15.25
CA THR A 252 -8.13 -6.46 -14.36
C THR A 252 -6.98 -5.83 -13.57
N ALA A 253 -7.07 -4.52 -13.32
CA ALA A 253 -6.13 -3.81 -12.46
C ALA A 253 -6.90 -3.04 -11.38
N ASN A 254 -6.63 -3.33 -10.10
CA ASN A 254 -7.27 -2.69 -8.95
C ASN A 254 -6.22 -2.32 -7.91
N ALA A 255 -6.59 -1.49 -6.94
CA ALA A 255 -5.74 -1.20 -5.80
C ALA A 255 -6.47 -1.40 -4.48
N VAL A 256 -5.75 -1.92 -3.50
CA VAL A 256 -6.17 -1.87 -2.09
C VAL A 256 -5.59 -0.63 -1.43
N CYS A 257 -6.36 -0.03 -0.53
CA CYS A 257 -6.01 1.15 0.24
C CYS A 257 -6.06 0.79 1.73
N PRO A 258 -5.02 0.12 2.28
CA PRO A 258 -4.99 -0.21 3.69
C PRO A 258 -4.97 1.05 4.56
N GLY A 259 -5.71 1.02 5.68
CA GLY A 259 -5.52 1.95 6.77
C GLY A 259 -4.27 1.62 7.61
N LEU A 260 -4.30 1.97 8.89
CA LEU A 260 -3.24 1.58 9.81
C LEU A 260 -3.38 0.09 10.19
N ILE A 261 -2.52 -0.74 9.60
CA ILE A 261 -2.51 -2.19 9.82
C ILE A 261 -1.50 -2.56 10.91
N TYR A 262 -1.94 -3.33 11.88
CA TYR A 262 -1.13 -3.88 12.95
C TYR A 262 -0.22 -5.00 12.44
N ASN A 263 1.09 -4.81 12.51
CA ASN A 263 2.09 -5.84 12.23
C ASN A 263 3.40 -5.54 12.97
N GLU A 264 4.37 -6.43 12.84
CA GLU A 264 5.65 -6.37 13.53
C GLU A 264 6.37 -5.02 13.28
N SER A 265 6.32 -4.51 12.05
CA SER A 265 7.01 -3.27 11.65
C SER A 265 6.29 -1.99 12.09
N THR A 266 4.95 -1.98 12.08
CA THR A 266 4.16 -0.79 12.43
C THR A 266 4.05 -0.64 13.95
N TRP A 267 4.03 -1.75 14.68
CA TRP A 267 3.95 -1.75 16.13
C TRP A 267 5.28 -1.45 16.82
N ALA A 268 6.42 -1.88 16.24
CA ALA A 268 7.73 -1.71 16.85
C ALA A 268 8.22 -0.25 16.95
N LYS A 269 7.55 0.71 16.31
CA LYS A 269 7.94 2.12 16.32
C LYS A 269 7.61 2.78 17.67
N PRO A 270 8.49 3.65 18.21
CA PRO A 270 8.16 4.46 19.38
C PRO A 270 6.87 5.26 19.18
N GLY A 271 5.98 5.26 20.18
CA GLY A 271 4.70 5.97 20.12
C GLY A 271 3.62 5.29 19.27
N SER A 272 3.88 4.12 18.68
CA SER A 272 2.92 3.38 17.84
C SER A 272 1.57 3.19 18.55
N ARG A 273 1.58 2.81 19.83
CA ARG A 273 0.36 2.59 20.61
C ARG A 273 -0.63 3.76 20.56
N ALA A 274 -0.16 4.98 20.80
CA ALA A 274 -1.02 6.17 20.78
C ALA A 274 -1.59 6.44 19.36
N VAL A 275 -0.80 6.17 18.32
CA VAL A 275 -1.24 6.28 16.92
C VAL A 275 -2.33 5.25 16.62
N PHE A 276 -2.17 4.00 17.07
CA PHE A 276 -3.17 2.95 16.92
C PHE A 276 -4.46 3.23 17.70
N GLU A 277 -4.36 3.73 18.93
CA GLU A 277 -5.53 4.13 19.74
C GLU A 277 -6.29 5.29 19.08
N LYS A 278 -5.58 6.29 18.54
CA LYS A 278 -6.18 7.40 17.78
C LYS A 278 -6.85 6.91 16.49
N ALA A 279 -6.23 5.97 15.77
CA ALA A 279 -6.84 5.36 14.59
C ALA A 279 -8.12 4.61 14.98
N LEU A 280 -8.08 3.79 16.03
CA LEU A 280 -9.22 3.02 16.53
C LEU A 280 -10.40 3.89 16.94
N ALA A 281 -10.13 5.05 17.55
CA ALA A 281 -11.18 6.02 17.89
C ALA A 281 -11.96 6.49 16.66
N ARG A 282 -11.29 6.65 15.52
CA ARG A 282 -11.87 7.09 14.23
C ARG A 282 -12.50 5.97 13.41
N GLN A 283 -12.20 4.70 13.69
CA GLN A 283 -12.75 3.58 12.92
C GLN A 283 -14.22 3.32 13.28
N SER A 284 -15.04 2.99 12.29
CA SER A 284 -16.39 2.43 12.55
C SER A 284 -16.28 1.00 13.08
N VAL A 285 -15.32 0.24 12.57
CA VAL A 285 -15.00 -1.11 13.05
C VAL A 285 -14.03 -0.99 14.23
N LYS A 286 -14.51 -1.23 15.45
CA LYS A 286 -13.78 -1.01 16.70
C LYS A 286 -12.79 -2.12 17.06
N ARG A 287 -11.90 -2.45 16.13
CA ARG A 287 -10.74 -3.33 16.33
C ARG A 287 -9.58 -2.91 15.44
N PHE A 288 -8.37 -3.37 15.75
CA PHE A 288 -7.22 -3.08 14.89
C PHE A 288 -7.35 -3.83 13.55
N GLY A 289 -6.95 -3.14 12.47
CA GLY A 289 -6.78 -3.78 11.17
C GLY A 289 -5.59 -4.73 11.22
N LEU A 290 -5.75 -5.93 10.65
CA LEU A 290 -4.74 -6.97 10.58
C LEU A 290 -4.30 -7.21 9.13
N PRO A 291 -3.11 -7.78 8.90
CA PRO A 291 -2.63 -8.11 7.56
C PRO A 291 -3.60 -9.04 6.80
N THR A 292 -4.29 -9.90 7.53
CA THR A 292 -5.34 -10.77 7.01
C THR A 292 -6.51 -9.99 6.40
N ASP A 293 -6.91 -8.86 6.97
CA ASP A 293 -8.03 -8.06 6.43
C ASP A 293 -7.72 -7.55 5.01
N VAL A 294 -6.46 -7.19 4.77
CA VAL A 294 -5.99 -6.76 3.45
C VAL A 294 -5.82 -7.97 2.52
N ALA A 295 -5.22 -9.05 3.00
CA ALA A 295 -4.96 -10.25 2.23
C ALA A 295 -6.25 -10.92 1.71
N GLU A 296 -7.34 -10.93 2.49
CA GLU A 296 -8.64 -11.45 2.03
C GLU A 296 -9.16 -10.63 0.84
N MET A 297 -9.05 -9.30 0.90
CA MET A 297 -9.47 -8.45 -0.22
C MET A 297 -8.60 -8.65 -1.46
N ILE A 298 -7.29 -8.81 -1.30
CA ILE A 298 -6.39 -9.14 -2.41
C ILE A 298 -6.78 -10.49 -3.04
N CYS A 299 -7.06 -11.52 -2.22
CA CYS A 299 -7.49 -12.82 -2.70
C CYS A 299 -8.87 -12.78 -3.37
N PHE A 300 -9.78 -11.90 -2.93
CA PHE A 300 -11.05 -11.68 -3.63
C PHE A 300 -10.80 -11.07 -5.01
N LEU A 301 -10.01 -10.00 -5.09
CA LEU A 301 -9.69 -9.30 -6.35
C LEU A 301 -8.86 -10.10 -7.34
N ALA A 302 -8.10 -11.09 -6.86
CA ALA A 302 -7.38 -12.04 -7.70
C ALA A 302 -8.27 -13.19 -8.19
N GLY A 303 -9.45 -13.39 -7.60
CA GLY A 303 -10.33 -14.50 -7.91
C GLY A 303 -11.06 -14.34 -9.26
N PRO A 304 -11.66 -15.42 -9.79
CA PRO A 304 -12.57 -15.34 -10.93
C PRO A 304 -13.83 -14.52 -10.61
N GLU A 305 -14.29 -14.51 -9.35
CA GLU A 305 -15.50 -13.78 -8.94
C GLU A 305 -15.41 -12.26 -9.07
N SER A 306 -14.19 -11.72 -9.23
CA SER A 306 -13.95 -10.29 -9.43
C SER A 306 -13.65 -9.93 -10.88
N GLU A 307 -13.96 -10.79 -11.85
CA GLU A 307 -13.66 -10.56 -13.28
C GLU A 307 -14.24 -9.26 -13.85
N PHE A 308 -15.33 -8.76 -13.25
CA PHE A 308 -15.99 -7.52 -13.68
C PHE A 308 -15.56 -6.29 -12.87
N ILE A 309 -14.55 -6.42 -12.01
CA ILE A 309 -14.05 -5.35 -11.15
C ILE A 309 -12.68 -4.90 -11.67
N THR A 310 -12.59 -3.69 -12.21
CA THR A 310 -11.32 -3.10 -12.65
C THR A 310 -11.31 -1.58 -12.43
N GLY A 311 -10.13 -1.00 -12.26
CA GLY A 311 -9.91 0.42 -12.01
C GLY A 311 -10.36 0.91 -10.62
N GLN A 312 -10.68 -0.01 -9.71
CA GLN A 312 -11.24 0.33 -8.40
C GLN A 312 -10.17 0.49 -7.32
N LEU A 313 -10.47 1.36 -6.35
CA LEU A 313 -9.65 1.60 -5.16
C LEU A 313 -10.46 1.19 -3.94
N PHE A 314 -10.02 0.15 -3.23
CA PHE A 314 -10.78 -0.42 -2.11
C PHE A 314 -10.20 0.01 -0.77
N ASP A 315 -10.95 0.81 -0.02
CA ASP A 315 -10.57 1.23 1.33
C ASP A 315 -10.70 0.08 2.34
N ILE A 316 -9.60 -0.21 3.05
CA ILE A 316 -9.51 -1.25 4.08
C ILE A 316 -9.02 -0.60 5.36
N SER A 317 -9.74 0.43 5.80
CA SER A 317 -9.40 1.24 6.97
C SER A 317 -10.28 0.98 8.18
N GLY A 318 -11.26 0.08 8.08
CA GLY A 318 -12.29 -0.10 9.12
C GLY A 318 -13.26 1.08 9.22
N GLY A 319 -13.41 1.84 8.13
CA GLY A 319 -14.25 3.03 8.08
C GLY A 319 -13.66 4.25 8.79
N ALA A 320 -12.35 4.26 9.03
CA ALA A 320 -11.64 5.42 9.59
C ALA A 320 -11.82 6.69 8.75
N THR A 321 -12.28 6.52 7.52
CA THR A 321 -12.44 7.56 6.53
C THR A 321 -13.75 8.34 6.60
N PHE A 322 -14.77 7.78 7.27
CA PHE A 322 -16.13 8.32 7.26
C PHE A 322 -16.55 9.02 8.55
N LEU A 323 -15.82 8.83 9.64
CA LEU A 323 -16.11 9.46 10.94
C LEU A 323 -15.24 10.71 11.09
N HIS A 324 -15.88 11.87 10.94
CA HIS A 324 -15.32 13.19 11.25
C HIS A 324 -15.50 13.52 12.73
#